data_AF-A0A7C7PVQ7-F1
#
_entry.id   AF-A0A7C7PVQ7-F1
#
_cell.length_a   1.000
_cell.length_b   1.000
_cell.length_c   1.000
_cell.angle_alpha   90.00
_cell.angle_beta   90.00
_cell.angle_gamma   90.00
#
_symmetry.space_group_name_H-M   'P 1'
#
loop_
_entity.id
_entity.type
_entity.pdbx_description
1 polymer ?
#
loop_
_entity_poly.entity_id
_entity_poly.type
_entity_poly.pdbx_seq_one_letter_code
_entity_poly.pdbx_strand_id
1 'polypeptide(L)'
;MPMTDTVADFLIRLKNASMVRKEWVDADYSSIREQLAKLLKNEGYIIDYKVFEVPFEKYLKKPYSKIIFEKFKTTEMSQVPLDKLQSIDWSEYLKDGYSLDNVPKRKFIRVFLKYGPQGERVIREVKKVSKPGRRIYVGKDEIPLVRAGLGTVILSTNKGLLPGYQARKLGIGGEVICFIW
;
A
#
# COMPACT_ATOMS: atom_id res chain seq x y z
N MET A 1 -5.93 -15.44 -5.74
CA MET A 1 -6.87 -14.58 -6.48
C MET A 1 -6.06 -13.52 -7.23
N PRO A 2 -6.31 -13.28 -8.53
CA PRO A 2 -5.71 -12.12 -9.21
C PRO A 2 -6.22 -10.83 -8.55
N MET A 3 -5.30 -9.95 -8.18
CA MET A 3 -5.58 -8.70 -7.47
C MET A 3 -6.12 -7.66 -8.45
N THR A 4 -7.43 -7.58 -8.63
CA THR A 4 -8.07 -6.72 -9.64
C THR A 4 -8.24 -5.26 -9.19
N ASP A 5 -8.32 -4.99 -7.88
CA ASP A 5 -8.40 -3.63 -7.33
C ASP A 5 -7.36 -3.43 -6.21
N THR A 6 -6.22 -2.84 -6.59
CA THR A 6 -5.10 -2.59 -5.67
C THR A 6 -5.39 -1.49 -4.64
N VAL A 7 -6.36 -0.61 -4.90
CA VAL A 7 -6.81 0.44 -3.96
C VAL A 7 -7.76 -0.15 -2.94
N ALA A 8 -8.72 -0.97 -3.38
CA ALA A 8 -9.62 -1.67 -2.46
C ALA A 8 -8.86 -2.55 -1.47
N ASP A 9 -7.87 -3.34 -1.95
CA ASP A 9 -7.02 -4.13 -1.06
C ASP A 9 -6.30 -3.27 -0.03
N PHE A 10 -5.72 -2.15 -0.45
CA PHE A 10 -4.99 -1.25 0.43
C PHE A 10 -5.90 -0.68 1.53
N LEU A 11 -7.07 -0.18 1.15
CA LEU A 11 -8.07 0.36 2.08
C LEU A 11 -8.58 -0.70 3.07
N ILE A 12 -8.86 -1.92 2.58
CA ILE A 12 -9.28 -3.05 3.42
C ILE A 12 -8.16 -3.44 4.39
N ARG A 13 -6.90 -3.42 3.94
CA ARG A 13 -5.75 -3.73 4.78
C ARG A 13 -5.59 -2.73 5.93
N LEU A 14 -5.80 -1.44 5.67
CA LEU A 14 -5.81 -0.40 6.71
C LEU A 14 -6.95 -0.62 7.71
N LYS A 15 -8.17 -0.87 7.23
CA LYS A 15 -9.32 -1.19 8.09
C LYS A 15 -9.01 -2.40 8.97
N ASN A 16 -8.60 -3.51 8.37
CA ASN A 16 -8.38 -4.76 9.10
C ASN A 16 -7.28 -4.61 10.16
N ALA A 17 -6.19 -3.92 9.82
CA ALA A 17 -5.13 -3.61 10.76
C ALA A 17 -5.59 -2.69 11.90
N SER A 18 -6.46 -1.71 11.61
CA SER A 18 -7.12 -0.89 12.62
C SER A 18 -7.93 -1.74 13.59
N MET A 19 -8.65 -2.76 13.08
CA MET A 19 -9.43 -3.68 13.92
C MET A 19 -8.58 -4.49 14.90
N VAL A 20 -7.39 -4.93 14.48
CA VAL A 20 -6.47 -5.72 15.32
C VAL A 20 -5.43 -4.86 16.05
N ARG A 21 -5.62 -3.53 16.10
CA ARG A 21 -4.75 -2.58 16.83
C ARG A 21 -3.27 -2.65 16.44
N LYS A 22 -2.98 -2.81 15.14
CA LYS A 22 -1.59 -2.73 14.66
C LYS A 22 -1.08 -1.30 14.70
N GLU A 23 0.18 -1.11 15.05
CA GLU A 23 0.83 0.19 14.98
C GLU A 23 0.99 0.67 13.52
N TRP A 24 1.28 -0.26 12.60
CA TRP A 24 1.51 0.05 11.20
C TRP A 24 1.12 -1.07 10.24
N VAL A 25 1.02 -0.71 8.96
CA VAL A 25 0.72 -1.62 7.84
C VAL A 25 1.69 -1.39 6.71
N ASP A 26 2.28 -2.47 6.19
CA ASP A 26 3.06 -2.44 4.95
C ASP A 26 2.20 -2.90 3.76
N ALA A 27 2.36 -2.19 2.65
CA ALA A 27 1.81 -2.56 1.34
C ALA A 27 2.81 -2.22 0.23
N ASP A 28 2.66 -2.84 -0.93
CA ASP A 28 3.48 -2.46 -2.09
C ASP A 28 3.26 -0.97 -2.41
N TYR A 29 4.32 -0.29 -2.82
CA TYR A 29 4.22 1.10 -3.22
C TYR A 29 3.42 1.26 -4.51
N SER A 30 2.64 2.33 -4.57
CA SER A 30 2.02 2.85 -5.77
C SER A 30 1.80 4.35 -5.60
N SER A 31 1.90 5.13 -6.67
CA SER A 31 1.66 6.57 -6.62
C SER A 31 0.27 6.91 -6.06
N ILE A 32 -0.76 6.12 -6.39
CA ILE A 32 -2.11 6.32 -5.85
C ILE A 32 -2.20 6.00 -4.35
N ARG A 33 -1.45 5.00 -3.87
CA ARG A 33 -1.40 4.63 -2.45
C ARG A 33 -0.71 5.70 -1.62
N GLU A 34 0.37 6.28 -2.15
CA GLU A 34 1.04 7.41 -1.52
C GLU A 34 0.14 8.65 -1.47
N GLN A 35 -0.54 9.00 -2.57
CA GLN A 35 -1.49 10.13 -2.57
C GLN A 35 -2.64 9.90 -1.58
N LEU A 36 -3.18 8.68 -1.51
CA LEU A 36 -4.19 8.32 -0.50
C LEU A 36 -3.63 8.46 0.91
N ALA A 37 -2.44 7.93 1.20
CA ALA A 37 -1.82 8.06 2.52
C ALA A 37 -1.59 9.53 2.90
N LYS A 38 -1.11 10.36 1.97
CA LYS A 38 -0.96 11.80 2.17
C LYS A 38 -2.29 12.47 2.52
N LEU A 39 -3.36 12.16 1.78
CA LEU A 39 -4.69 12.70 2.07
C LEU A 39 -5.19 12.22 3.44
N LEU A 40 -5.07 10.94 3.74
CA LEU A 40 -5.48 10.38 5.04
C LEU A 40 -4.71 11.00 6.20
N LYS A 41 -3.44 11.35 6.02
CA LYS A 41 -2.64 12.08 7.02
C LYS A 41 -3.17 13.48 7.23
N ASN A 42 -3.40 14.22 6.13
CA ASN A 42 -3.91 15.60 6.19
C ASN A 42 -5.29 15.69 6.85
N GLU A 43 -6.16 14.71 6.57
CA GLU A 43 -7.49 14.60 7.18
C GLU A 43 -7.45 13.99 8.60
N GLY A 44 -6.26 13.63 9.10
CA GLY A 44 -6.05 13.18 10.48
C GLY A 44 -6.49 11.75 10.78
N TYR A 45 -6.71 10.91 9.76
CA TYR A 45 -7.06 9.48 9.89
C TYR A 45 -5.88 8.58 10.25
N ILE A 46 -4.68 8.95 9.81
CA ILE A 46 -3.43 8.24 10.10
C ILE A 46 -2.43 9.18 10.78
N ILE A 47 -1.43 8.63 11.46
CA ILE A 47 -0.36 9.42 12.08
C ILE A 47 0.60 9.89 11.01
N ASP A 48 1.14 8.93 10.25
CA ASP A 48 2.10 9.20 9.20
C ASP A 48 2.18 8.04 8.20
N TYR A 49 2.99 8.21 7.16
CA TYR A 49 3.42 7.15 6.27
C TYR A 49 4.90 7.29 5.91
N LYS A 50 5.55 6.18 5.57
CA LYS A 50 6.93 6.14 5.10
C LYS A 50 7.03 5.28 3.86
N VAL A 51 7.66 5.80 2.82
CA VAL A 51 8.08 5.01 1.66
C VAL A 51 9.48 4.50 1.91
N PHE A 52 9.72 3.22 1.69
CA PHE A 52 11.03 2.61 1.85
C PHE A 52 11.28 1.57 0.76
N GLU A 53 12.55 1.39 0.43
CA GLU A 53 13.02 0.39 -0.51
C GLU A 53 13.67 -0.75 0.25
N VAL A 54 13.47 -1.96 -0.25
CA VAL A 54 14.14 -3.14 0.29
C VAL A 54 14.66 -3.98 -0.87
N PRO A 55 15.87 -4.55 -0.74
CA PRO A 55 16.43 -5.51 -1.70
C PRO A 55 15.48 -6.69 -1.95
N PHE A 56 15.38 -7.12 -3.20
CA PHE A 56 14.45 -8.19 -3.62
C PHE A 56 14.65 -9.51 -2.85
N GLU A 57 15.89 -9.84 -2.47
CA GLU A 57 16.24 -11.09 -1.76
C GLU A 57 15.55 -11.18 -0.40
N LYS A 58 15.39 -10.05 0.30
CA LYS A 58 14.75 -10.02 1.62
C LYS A 58 13.25 -10.33 1.57
N TYR A 59 12.62 -10.27 0.39
CA TYR A 59 11.20 -10.63 0.20
C TYR A 59 10.95 -12.11 -0.03
N LEU A 60 11.99 -12.88 -0.39
CA LEU A 60 11.86 -14.31 -0.65
C LEU A 60 11.87 -15.07 0.68
N LYS A 61 10.81 -14.94 1.49
CA LYS A 61 10.61 -15.79 2.68
C LYS A 61 10.23 -17.22 2.26
N LYS A 62 11.22 -18.03 1.84
CA LYS A 62 11.20 -19.49 1.48
C LYS A 62 10.21 -19.90 0.35
N PRO A 63 10.35 -21.07 -0.33
CA PRO A 63 11.49 -21.64 -1.05
C PRO A 63 11.60 -21.13 -2.51
N TYR A 64 10.85 -20.11 -2.90
CA TYR A 64 10.85 -19.56 -4.27
C TYR A 64 12.08 -18.71 -4.61
N SER A 65 12.97 -18.47 -3.63
CA SER A 65 14.28 -17.87 -3.87
C SER A 65 15.14 -18.70 -4.81
N LYS A 66 15.03 -20.04 -4.80
CA LYS A 66 15.85 -20.92 -5.65
C LYS A 66 15.56 -20.75 -7.14
N ILE A 67 14.29 -20.79 -7.55
CA ILE A 67 13.92 -20.86 -8.98
C ILE A 67 14.23 -19.56 -9.72
N ILE A 68 14.06 -18.40 -9.07
CA ILE A 68 14.35 -17.10 -9.67
C ILE A 68 15.87 -16.82 -9.68
N PHE A 69 16.61 -17.28 -8.66
CA PHE A 69 18.08 -17.20 -8.66
C PHE A 69 18.74 -18.24 -9.59
N GLU A 70 18.16 -19.43 -9.76
CA GLU A 70 18.65 -20.47 -10.68
C GLU A 70 18.61 -20.00 -12.14
N LYS A 71 17.59 -19.21 -12.53
CA LYS A 71 17.52 -18.60 -13.87
C LYS A 71 18.52 -17.45 -14.08
N PHE A 72 19.11 -16.92 -13.00
CA PHE A 72 20.07 -15.82 -13.04
C PHE A 72 21.53 -16.29 -12.94
N LYS A 73 21.79 -17.58 -12.68
CA LYS A 73 23.15 -18.13 -12.63
C LYS A 73 23.62 -18.54 -14.02
N THR A 74 24.57 -17.76 -14.53
CA THR A 74 25.56 -18.18 -15.51
C THR A 74 26.13 -19.56 -15.17
N THR A 75 26.39 -20.30 -16.25
CA THR A 75 26.99 -21.62 -16.37
C THR A 75 28.16 -21.83 -15.40
N GLU A 76 27.94 -22.52 -14.27
CA GLU A 76 28.96 -23.29 -13.52
C GLU A 76 28.44 -23.88 -12.19
N MET A 77 27.27 -23.48 -11.70
CA MET A 77 26.79 -23.90 -10.36
C MET A 77 25.80 -25.10 -10.34
N SER A 78 25.76 -25.91 -11.40
CA SER A 78 24.79 -27.01 -11.58
C SER A 78 25.02 -28.26 -10.70
N GLN A 79 26.07 -28.27 -9.87
CA GLN A 79 26.47 -29.46 -9.10
C GLN A 79 26.27 -29.37 -7.58
N VAL A 80 25.61 -28.32 -7.05
CA VAL A 80 25.39 -28.20 -5.60
C VAL A 80 24.08 -28.86 -5.16
N PRO A 81 24.09 -29.87 -4.27
CA PRO A 81 22.89 -30.58 -3.85
C PRO A 81 21.93 -29.72 -3.00
N LEU A 82 20.63 -30.00 -3.13
CA LEU A 82 19.50 -29.15 -2.73
C LEU A 82 19.42 -28.89 -1.21
N ASP A 83 19.93 -29.82 -0.42
CA ASP A 83 19.97 -29.87 1.04
C ASP A 83 20.96 -28.86 1.65
N LYS A 84 22.10 -28.63 0.99
CA LYS A 84 23.12 -27.66 1.45
C LYS A 84 22.74 -26.20 1.25
N LEU A 85 21.73 -25.90 0.43
CA LEU A 85 21.29 -24.53 0.15
C LEU A 85 20.52 -23.87 1.31
N GLN A 86 20.03 -24.64 2.29
CA GLN A 86 19.24 -24.11 3.42
C GLN A 86 20.10 -23.61 4.59
N SER A 87 21.38 -23.97 4.62
CA SER A 87 22.34 -23.65 5.69
C SER A 87 23.46 -22.71 5.24
N ILE A 88 23.41 -22.20 4.01
CA ILE A 88 24.38 -21.22 3.51
C ILE A 88 24.15 -19.88 4.23
N ASP A 89 25.19 -19.40 4.90
CA ASP A 89 25.29 -18.01 5.31
C ASP A 89 25.58 -17.15 4.08
N TRP A 90 24.52 -16.56 3.54
CA TRP A 90 24.57 -15.74 2.33
C TRP A 90 25.38 -14.46 2.51
N SER A 91 25.80 -14.11 3.73
CA SER A 91 26.69 -12.96 3.96
C SER A 91 28.12 -13.20 3.42
N GLU A 92 28.49 -14.44 3.12
CA GLU A 92 29.75 -14.78 2.45
C GLU A 92 29.70 -14.54 0.93
N TYR A 93 28.56 -14.87 0.28
CA TYR A 93 28.34 -14.63 -1.16
C TYR A 93 28.15 -13.16 -1.53
N LEU A 94 27.88 -12.29 -0.54
CA LEU A 94 27.84 -10.84 -0.72
C LEU A 94 29.24 -10.18 -0.66
N LYS A 95 30.29 -10.93 -0.31
CA LYS A 95 31.67 -10.41 -0.23
C LYS A 95 32.39 -10.44 -1.58
N ASP A 96 32.01 -11.35 -2.47
CA ASP A 96 32.63 -11.49 -3.79
C ASP A 96 31.93 -10.61 -4.82
N GLY A 97 32.29 -9.33 -4.87
CA GLY A 97 32.16 -8.47 -6.06
C GLY A 97 30.76 -8.04 -6.51
N TYR A 98 29.67 -8.56 -5.94
CA TYR A 98 28.32 -8.05 -6.20
C TYR A 98 28.03 -6.85 -5.30
N SER A 99 28.20 -5.63 -5.81
CA SER A 99 27.71 -4.43 -5.08
C SER A 99 26.20 -4.53 -4.83
N LEU A 100 25.78 -4.24 -3.60
CA LEU A 100 24.37 -4.11 -3.20
C LEU A 100 23.60 -3.08 -4.05
N ASP A 101 24.31 -2.23 -4.81
CA ASP A 101 23.72 -1.25 -5.72
C ASP A 101 23.02 -1.87 -6.93
N ASN A 102 23.45 -3.05 -7.39
CA ASN A 102 22.90 -3.70 -8.59
C ASN A 102 21.74 -4.65 -8.31
N VAL A 103 21.34 -4.76 -7.05
CA VAL A 103 20.23 -5.61 -6.63
C VAL A 103 18.89 -4.91 -6.93
N PRO A 104 17.93 -5.57 -7.61
CA PRO A 104 16.59 -5.03 -7.80
C PRO A 104 15.95 -4.67 -6.47
N LYS A 105 15.48 -3.42 -6.32
CA LYS A 105 14.80 -2.94 -5.12
C LYS A 105 13.30 -2.88 -5.36
N ARG A 106 12.50 -3.31 -4.38
CA ARG A 106 11.05 -3.10 -4.38
C ARG A 106 10.69 -2.01 -3.38
N LYS A 107 9.81 -1.10 -3.80
CA LYS A 107 9.28 0.00 -2.99
C LYS A 107 8.04 -0.44 -2.22
N PHE A 108 7.98 -0.04 -0.96
CA PHE A 108 6.87 -0.30 -0.06
C PHE A 108 6.43 1.00 0.60
N ILE A 109 5.16 1.02 1.01
CA ILE A 109 4.59 2.08 1.83
C ILE A 109 4.20 1.48 3.17
N ARG A 110 4.77 2.05 4.24
CA ARG A 110 4.35 1.82 5.62
C ARG A 110 3.39 2.91 6.02
N VAL A 111 2.23 2.55 6.55
CA VAL A 111 1.23 3.50 7.09
C VAL A 111 1.11 3.29 8.59
N PHE A 112 1.28 4.34 9.37
CA PHE A 112 1.17 4.34 10.83
C PHE A 112 -0.26 4.70 11.24
N LEU A 113 -0.92 3.77 11.93
CA LEU A 113 -2.34 3.91 12.28
C LEU A 113 -2.52 4.82 13.49
N LYS A 114 -3.61 5.60 13.47
CA LYS A 114 -3.95 6.51 14.57
C LYS A 114 -5.03 5.88 15.45
N TYR A 115 -4.82 6.00 16.75
CA TYR A 115 -5.76 5.63 17.79
C TYR A 115 -5.90 6.79 18.77
N GLY A 116 -7.05 6.91 19.42
CA GLY A 116 -7.21 7.86 20.51
C GLY A 116 -6.69 7.33 21.85
N PRO A 117 -6.76 8.14 22.92
CA PRO A 117 -6.13 7.85 24.21
C PRO A 117 -6.60 6.54 24.87
N GLN A 118 -7.81 6.07 24.58
CA GLN A 118 -8.35 4.81 25.11
C GLN A 118 -8.22 3.65 24.11
N GLY A 119 -7.45 3.83 23.04
CA GLY A 119 -7.30 2.85 21.97
C GLY A 119 -8.51 2.80 21.03
N GLU A 120 -9.34 3.84 21.00
CA GLU A 120 -10.39 3.99 20.02
C GLU A 120 -9.82 4.13 18.61
N ARG A 121 -10.42 3.42 17.66
CA ARG A 121 -9.99 3.44 16.26
C ARG A 121 -10.45 4.74 15.61
N VAL A 122 -9.51 5.46 14.99
CA VAL A 122 -9.84 6.64 14.17
C VAL A 122 -10.42 6.22 12.82
N ILE A 123 -9.84 5.18 12.19
CA ILE A 123 -10.43 4.55 11.01
C ILE A 123 -11.36 3.44 11.48
N ARG A 124 -12.67 3.69 11.46
CA ARG A 124 -13.71 2.72 11.86
C ARG A 124 -14.15 1.88 10.67
N GLU A 125 -14.38 2.52 9.53
CA GLU A 125 -14.82 1.84 8.31
C GLU A 125 -14.24 2.52 7.08
N VAL A 126 -13.96 1.71 6.06
CA VAL A 126 -13.54 2.20 4.75
C VAL A 126 -14.33 1.47 3.68
N LYS A 127 -15.08 2.22 2.88
CA LYS A 127 -15.91 1.68 1.82
C LYS A 127 -15.41 2.13 0.47
N LYS A 128 -14.86 1.21 -0.34
CA LYS A 128 -14.57 1.45 -1.76
C LYS A 128 -15.89 1.65 -2.52
N VAL A 129 -16.02 2.77 -3.21
CA VAL A 129 -17.26 3.14 -3.93
C VAL A 129 -17.12 2.81 -5.41
N SER A 130 -16.22 3.48 -6.13
CA SER A 130 -15.92 3.15 -7.52
C SER A 130 -15.04 1.90 -7.59
N LYS A 131 -15.51 0.88 -8.32
CA LYS A 131 -14.83 -0.42 -8.52
C LYS A 131 -14.60 -0.65 -10.02
N PRO A 132 -13.69 -1.53 -10.44
CA PRO A 132 -13.40 -1.75 -11.86
C PRO A 132 -14.64 -2.03 -12.73
N GLY A 133 -15.58 -2.85 -12.24
CA GLY A 133 -16.83 -3.16 -12.95
C GLY A 133 -17.98 -2.16 -12.76
N ARG A 134 -17.81 -1.15 -11.90
CA ARG A 134 -18.82 -0.11 -11.66
C ARG A 134 -18.13 1.18 -11.21
N ARG A 135 -17.87 2.06 -12.17
CA ARG A 135 -17.31 3.39 -11.90
C ARG A 135 -18.41 4.35 -11.46
N ILE A 136 -18.13 5.15 -10.44
CA ILE A 136 -19.10 6.10 -9.87
C ILE A 136 -18.49 7.50 -9.97
N TYR A 137 -19.13 8.35 -10.76
CA TYR A 137 -18.76 9.76 -10.94
C TYR A 137 -19.89 10.64 -10.43
N VAL A 138 -19.54 11.79 -9.87
CA VAL A 138 -20.50 12.77 -9.34
C VAL A 138 -20.11 14.18 -9.77
N GLY A 139 -21.09 15.02 -10.08
CA GLY A 139 -20.91 16.46 -10.23
C GLY A 139 -20.60 17.15 -8.90
N LYS A 140 -20.15 18.41 -8.96
CA LYS A 140 -19.79 19.22 -7.77
C LYS A 140 -20.93 19.33 -6.76
N ASP A 141 -22.17 19.42 -7.25
CA ASP A 141 -23.38 19.59 -6.45
C ASP A 141 -23.91 18.25 -5.91
N GLU A 142 -23.46 17.12 -6.48
CA GLU A 142 -23.89 15.75 -6.17
C GLU A 142 -22.91 15.00 -5.27
N ILE A 143 -21.82 15.65 -4.84
CA ILE A 143 -20.85 15.03 -3.93
C ILE A 143 -21.62 14.58 -2.67
N PRO A 144 -21.53 13.31 -2.26
CA PRO A 144 -22.28 12.84 -1.10
C PRO A 144 -21.64 13.32 0.21
N LEU A 145 -22.42 13.38 1.28
CA LEU A 145 -21.91 13.52 2.64
C LEU A 145 -21.82 12.14 3.29
N VAL A 146 -20.71 11.86 3.99
CA VAL A 146 -20.53 10.61 4.73
C VAL A 146 -20.85 10.89 6.19
N ARG A 147 -21.74 10.08 6.79
CA ARG A 147 -22.13 10.21 8.21
C ARG A 147 -22.52 11.64 8.59
N ALA A 148 -23.40 12.26 7.81
CA ALA A 148 -23.84 13.65 8.00
C ALA A 148 -22.69 14.67 8.08
N GLY A 149 -21.57 14.41 7.40
CA GLY A 149 -20.39 15.28 7.36
C GLY A 149 -19.27 14.89 8.32
N LEU A 150 -19.47 13.88 9.18
CA LEU A 150 -18.46 13.38 10.10
C LEU A 150 -17.41 12.47 9.44
N GLY A 151 -17.68 12.00 8.22
CA GLY A 151 -16.74 11.22 7.43
C GLY A 151 -16.30 11.93 6.16
N THR A 152 -15.22 11.44 5.58
CA THR A 152 -14.64 12.02 4.36
C THR A 152 -14.98 11.17 3.13
N VAL A 153 -15.49 11.84 2.10
CA VAL A 153 -15.50 11.31 0.73
C VAL A 153 -14.17 11.63 0.09
N ILE A 154 -13.52 10.66 -0.53
CA ILE A 154 -12.32 10.88 -1.35
C ILE A 154 -12.69 10.77 -2.82
N LEU A 155 -12.40 11.82 -3.59
CA LEU A 155 -12.64 11.87 -5.03
C LEU A 155 -11.33 11.90 -5.81
N SER A 156 -11.31 11.27 -6.97
CA SER A 156 -10.32 11.51 -8.02
C SER A 156 -10.84 12.56 -8.98
N THR A 157 -10.12 13.67 -9.08
CA THR A 157 -10.49 14.84 -9.89
C THR A 157 -9.35 15.19 -10.86
N ASN A 158 -9.58 16.14 -11.75
CA ASN A 158 -8.51 16.70 -12.60
C ASN A 158 -7.43 17.46 -11.81
N LYS A 159 -7.65 17.76 -10.53
CA LYS A 159 -6.67 18.35 -9.60
C LYS A 159 -6.05 17.32 -8.64
N GLY A 160 -6.21 16.03 -8.94
CA GLY A 160 -5.73 14.91 -8.12
C GLY A 160 -6.78 14.41 -7.12
N LEU A 161 -6.31 13.66 -6.12
CA LEU A 161 -7.17 13.16 -5.04
C LEU A 161 -7.52 14.28 -4.06
N LEU A 162 -8.82 14.48 -3.84
CA LEU A 162 -9.34 15.53 -2.98
C LEU A 162 -10.41 15.01 -2.01
N PRO A 163 -10.48 15.56 -0.79
CA PRO A 163 -11.61 15.35 0.09
C PRO A 163 -12.85 16.08 -0.44
N GLY A 164 -14.03 15.53 -0.16
CA GLY A 164 -15.30 16.01 -0.71
C GLY A 164 -15.59 17.48 -0.41
N TYR A 165 -15.25 17.97 0.79
CA TYR A 165 -15.45 19.38 1.12
C TYR A 165 -14.58 20.31 0.27
N GLN A 166 -13.34 19.91 -0.04
CA GLN A 166 -12.44 20.71 -0.86
C GLN A 166 -12.87 20.69 -2.33
N ALA A 167 -13.33 19.53 -2.82
CA ALA A 167 -13.89 19.42 -4.17
C ALA A 167 -15.13 20.32 -4.36
N ARG A 168 -16.04 20.36 -3.38
CA ARG A 168 -17.18 21.32 -3.38
C ARG A 168 -16.71 22.76 -3.41
N LYS A 169 -15.75 23.13 -2.54
CA LYS A 169 -15.21 24.50 -2.47
C LYS A 169 -14.59 24.95 -3.78
N LEU A 170 -13.95 24.02 -4.50
CA LEU A 170 -13.34 24.26 -5.80
C LEU A 170 -14.33 24.17 -6.97
N GLY A 171 -15.59 23.79 -6.72
CA GLY A 171 -16.61 23.64 -7.75
C GLY A 171 -16.32 22.50 -8.73
N ILE A 172 -15.65 21.43 -8.30
CA ILE A 172 -15.24 20.31 -9.16
C ILE A 172 -15.85 18.99 -8.68
N GLY A 173 -16.28 18.17 -9.65
CA GLY A 173 -16.70 16.79 -9.44
C GLY A 173 -15.57 15.79 -9.68
N GLY A 174 -15.89 14.49 -9.70
CA GLY A 174 -14.90 13.46 -9.96
C GLY A 174 -15.39 12.03 -9.71
N GLU A 175 -14.46 11.07 -9.82
CA GLU A 175 -14.71 9.67 -9.48
C GLU A 175 -14.73 9.51 -7.96
N VAL A 176 -15.79 8.93 -7.40
CA VAL A 176 -15.88 8.65 -5.96
C VAL A 176 -15.06 7.41 -5.63
N ILE A 177 -13.86 7.59 -5.08
CA ILE A 177 -12.93 6.50 -4.80
C ILE A 177 -13.41 5.68 -3.60
N CYS A 178 -13.58 6.33 -2.46
CA CYS A 178 -14.01 5.69 -1.23
C CYS A 178 -14.63 6.67 -0.24
N PHE A 179 -15.29 6.09 0.77
CA PHE A 179 -15.74 6.78 1.97
C PHE A 179 -14.94 6.25 3.17
N ILE A 180 -14.59 7.14 4.10
CA ILE A 180 -13.89 6.80 5.34
C ILE A 180 -14.49 7.55 6.53
N TRP A 181 -14.61 6.88 7.68
CA TRP A 181 -15.08 7.42 8.97
C TRP A 181 -14.74 6.49 10.13
#